data_AF-A0A2T2TER7-F1
#
_entry.id   AF-A0A2T2TER7-F1
#
_cell.length_a   1.000
_cell.length_b   1.000
_cell.length_c   1.000
_cell.angle_alpha   90.00
_cell.angle_beta   90.00
_cell.angle_gamma   90.00
#
_symmetry.space_group_name_H-M   'P 1'
#
loop_
_entity.id
_entity.type
_entity.pdbx_description
1 polymer ?
#
loop_
_entity_poly.entity_id
_entity_poly.type
_entity_poly.pdbx_seq_one_letter_code
_entity_poly.pdbx_strand_id
1 'polypeptide(L)'
;MAIETLDLDELAEETGNLYETVAILSKRSQQVASDTRSELDDKLSYFEGFGPEMEDARMQEEQEKVSLEYEKKPEPTEVAIEEFQDGKLYYRKPDE
;
A
#
# COMPACT_ATOMS: atom_id res chain seq x y z
N MET A 1 4.16 13.48 -0.82
CA MET A 1 2.75 13.92 -0.89
C MET A 1 2.51 15.06 0.08
N ALA A 2 1.51 15.89 -0.16
CA ALA A 2 1.12 16.93 0.78
C ALA A 2 0.36 16.28 1.94
N ILE A 3 0.61 16.73 3.17
CA ILE A 3 -0.15 16.26 4.33
C ILE A 3 -1.53 16.92 4.26
N GLU A 4 -2.59 16.11 4.22
CA GLU A 4 -3.98 16.56 4.22
C GLU A 4 -4.64 16.26 5.56
N THR A 5 -5.58 17.12 5.95
CA THR A 5 -6.39 16.92 7.14
C THR A 5 -7.64 16.11 6.79
N LEU A 6 -7.96 15.13 7.62
CA LEU A 6 -9.16 14.31 7.48
C LEU A 6 -10.24 14.76 8.47
N ASP A 7 -11.49 14.77 8.03
CA ASP A 7 -12.62 14.93 8.93
C ASP A 7 -12.87 13.60 9.66
N LEU A 8 -12.72 13.61 10.98
CA LEU A 8 -12.84 12.42 11.81
C LEU A 8 -14.29 12.03 12.05
N ASP A 9 -15.22 12.99 11.99
CA ASP A 9 -16.63 12.71 12.18
C ASP A 9 -17.16 11.95 10.96
N GLU A 10 -16.85 12.42 9.75
CA GLU A 10 -17.19 11.75 8.49
C GLU A 10 -16.60 10.33 8.42
N LEU A 11 -15.33 10.16 8.82
CA LEU A 11 -14.68 8.84 8.85
C LEU A 11 -15.38 7.87 9.83
N ALA A 12 -15.86 8.38 10.96
CA ALA A 12 -16.48 7.57 12.00
C ALA A 12 -17.94 7.21 11.69
N GLU A 13 -18.62 7.96 10.81
CA GLU A 13 -20.05 7.76 10.48
C GLU A 13 -20.37 6.33 10.03
N GLU A 14 -19.52 5.73 9.20
CA GLU A 14 -19.76 4.38 8.63
C GLU A 14 -19.71 3.27 9.70
N THR A 15 -18.86 3.43 10.71
CA THR A 15 -18.66 2.43 11.78
C THR A 15 -19.42 2.77 13.07
N GLY A 16 -19.84 4.03 13.22
CA GLY A 16 -20.38 4.57 14.47
C GLY A 16 -19.35 4.70 15.60
N ASN A 17 -18.07 4.38 15.36
CA ASN A 17 -17.02 4.42 16.37
C ASN A 17 -15.65 4.68 15.73
N LEU A 18 -15.05 5.82 16.06
CA LEU A 18 -13.74 6.21 15.54
C LEU A 18 -12.63 5.18 15.78
N TYR A 19 -12.60 4.52 16.94
CA TYR A 19 -11.56 3.51 17.24
C TYR A 19 -11.73 2.25 16.39
N GLU A 20 -12.96 1.90 16.06
CA GLU A 20 -13.25 0.82 15.14
C GLU A 20 -12.80 1.17 13.73
N THR A 21 -13.09 2.39 13.26
CA THR A 21 -12.57 2.94 11.99
C THR A 21 -11.05 2.82 11.92
N VAL A 22 -10.35 3.29 12.96
CA VAL A 22 -8.89 3.24 13.04
C VAL A 22 -8.37 1.80 13.00
N ALA A 23 -9.05 0.86 13.66
CA ALA A 23 -8.67 -0.55 13.64
C ALA A 23 -8.85 -1.18 12.25
N ILE A 24 -9.92 -0.83 11.54
CA ILE A 24 -10.19 -1.27 10.15
C ILE A 24 -9.11 -0.72 9.21
N LEU A 25 -8.88 0.60 9.25
CA LEU A 25 -7.86 1.28 8.43
C LEU A 25 -6.46 0.73 8.69
N SER A 26 -6.09 0.51 9.96
CA SER A 26 -4.80 -0.06 10.33
C SER A 26 -4.59 -1.45 9.72
N LYS A 27 -5.59 -2.33 9.82
CA LYS A 27 -5.53 -3.67 9.23
C LYS A 27 -5.46 -3.61 7.71
N ARG A 28 -6.23 -2.71 7.07
CA ARG A 28 -6.22 -2.58 5.61
C ARG A 28 -4.88 -2.04 5.10
N SER A 29 -4.34 -1.03 5.77
CA SER A 29 -3.02 -0.47 5.46
C SER A 29 -1.92 -1.53 5.52
N GLN A 30 -1.95 -2.44 6.51
CA GLN A 30 -1.00 -3.56 6.59
C GLN A 30 -1.14 -4.55 5.42
N GLN A 31 -2.36 -4.82 4.95
CA GLN A 31 -2.58 -5.66 3.76
C GLN A 31 -1.96 -5.01 2.53
N VAL A 32 -2.29 -3.72 2.28
CA VAL A 32 -1.75 -2.96 1.14
C VAL A 32 -0.22 -2.91 1.18
N ALA A 33 0.37 -2.71 2.37
CA ALA A 33 1.82 -2.70 2.54
C ALA A 33 2.45 -4.07 2.23
N SER A 34 1.84 -5.15 2.71
CA SER A 34 2.30 -6.52 2.44
C SER A 34 2.20 -6.87 0.96
N ASP A 35 1.08 -6.52 0.32
CA ASP A 35 0.85 -6.78 -1.11
C ASP A 35 1.84 -5.98 -1.97
N THR A 36 2.00 -4.69 -1.68
CA THR A 36 2.96 -3.80 -2.38
C THR A 36 4.39 -4.31 -2.25
N ARG A 37 4.78 -4.78 -1.05
CA ARG A 37 6.10 -5.37 -0.83
C ARG A 37 6.28 -6.64 -1.64
N SER A 38 5.30 -7.55 -1.61
CA SER A 38 5.36 -8.80 -2.39
C SER A 38 5.49 -8.52 -3.88
N GLU A 39 4.70 -7.58 -4.42
CA GLU A 39 4.81 -7.19 -5.83
C GLU A 39 6.19 -6.62 -6.19
N LEU A 40 6.79 -5.82 -5.30
CA LEU A 40 8.12 -5.26 -5.51
C LEU A 40 9.18 -6.37 -5.48
N ASP A 41 9.13 -7.24 -4.49
CA ASP A 41 10.07 -8.37 -4.35
C ASP A 41 9.99 -9.29 -5.59
N ASP A 42 8.78 -9.59 -6.07
CA ASP A 42 8.58 -10.39 -7.29
C ASP A 42 9.20 -9.71 -8.52
N LYS A 43 9.04 -8.39 -8.68
CA LYS A 43 9.66 -7.63 -9.79
C LYS A 43 11.18 -7.57 -9.68
N LEU A 44 11.71 -7.43 -8.47
CA LEU A 44 13.15 -7.37 -8.24
C LEU A 44 13.83 -8.73 -8.47
N SER A 45 13.13 -9.83 -8.17
CA SER A 45 13.63 -11.19 -8.39
C SER A 45 14.00 -11.48 -9.86
N TYR A 46 13.36 -10.78 -10.81
CA TYR A 46 13.68 -10.88 -12.23
C TYR A 46 15.15 -10.52 -12.50
N PHE A 47 15.72 -9.56 -11.78
CA PHE A 47 17.08 -9.07 -11.99
C PHE A 47 18.15 -9.93 -11.30
N GLU A 48 17.78 -10.76 -10.32
CA GLU A 48 18.74 -11.57 -9.53
C GLU A 48 19.28 -12.80 -10.29
N GLY A 49 18.68 -13.17 -11.42
CA GLY A 49 19.04 -14.38 -12.18
C GLY A 49 20.18 -14.22 -13.19
N PHE A 50 20.72 -13.01 -13.38
CA PHE A 50 21.73 -12.74 -14.40
C PHE A 50 23.14 -12.88 -13.83
N GLY A 51 24.01 -13.61 -14.54
CA GLY A 51 25.40 -13.82 -14.11
C GLY A 51 26.22 -12.51 -14.12
N PRO A 52 27.33 -12.45 -13.37
CA PRO A 52 28.11 -11.22 -13.12
C PRO A 52 28.77 -10.60 -14.36
N GLU A 53 28.80 -11.30 -15.50
CA GLU A 53 29.29 -10.77 -16.79
C GLU A 53 28.16 -10.17 -17.66
N MET A 54 26.90 -10.23 -17.19
CA MET A 54 25.68 -9.86 -17.91
C MET A 54 24.76 -8.92 -17.11
N GLU A 55 25.23 -8.29 -16.04
CA GLU A 55 24.61 -7.05 -15.52
C GLU A 55 24.90 -5.92 -16.52
N ASP A 56 24.16 -5.95 -17.63
CA ASP A 56 24.12 -4.92 -18.65
C ASP A 56 23.61 -3.62 -17.99
N ALA A 57 24.26 -2.48 -18.24
CA ALA A 57 23.89 -1.19 -17.66
C ALA A 57 22.39 -0.86 -17.82
N ARG A 58 21.77 -1.39 -18.89
CA ARG A 58 20.33 -1.29 -19.14
C ARG A 58 19.46 -1.95 -18.07
N MET A 59 19.91 -3.06 -17.49
CA MET A 59 19.19 -3.77 -16.42
C MET A 59 19.24 -3.01 -15.10
N GLN A 60 20.38 -2.38 -14.80
CA GLN A 60 20.54 -1.52 -13.63
C GLN A 60 19.63 -0.27 -13.74
N GLU A 61 19.58 0.36 -14.92
CA GLU A 61 18.65 1.46 -15.20
C GLU A 61 17.18 1.04 -15.03
N GLU A 62 16.84 -0.18 -15.46
CA GLU A 62 15.48 -0.71 -15.32
C GLU A 62 15.12 -1.03 -13.86
N GLN A 63 16.05 -1.59 -13.08
CA GLN A 63 15.88 -1.83 -11.64
C GLN A 63 15.70 -0.51 -10.85
N GLU A 64 16.50 0.51 -11.18
CA GLU A 64 16.36 1.85 -10.58
C GLU A 64 14.99 2.44 -10.91
N LYS A 65 14.55 2.33 -12.17
CA LYS A 65 13.24 2.81 -12.59
C LYS A 65 12.10 2.12 -11.83
N VAL A 66 12.16 0.80 -11.65
CA VAL A 66 11.15 0.06 -10.87
C VAL A 66 11.12 0.58 -9.42
N SER A 67 12.29 0.78 -8.80
CA SER A 67 12.37 1.30 -7.44
C SER A 67 11.74 2.70 -7.32
N LEU A 68 12.05 3.60 -8.25
CA LEU A 68 11.49 4.96 -8.30
C LEU A 68 9.98 4.99 -8.55
N GLU A 69 9.42 4.01 -9.27
CA GLU A 69 7.98 3.89 -9.45
C GLU A 69 7.26 3.52 -8.15
N TYR A 70 7.85 2.61 -7.35
CA TYR A 70 7.28 2.23 -6.05
C TYR A 70 7.44 3.31 -4.99
N GLU A 71 8.52 4.11 -5.03
CA GLU A 71 8.68 5.27 -4.14
C GLU A 71 7.63 6.37 -4.37
N LYS A 72 7.10 6.47 -5.60
CA LYS A 72 6.03 7.42 -5.96
C LYS A 72 4.63 6.93 -5.66
N LYS A 73 4.46 5.65 -5.28
CA LYS A 73 3.14 5.12 -4.93
C LYS A 73 2.61 5.81 -3.66
N PRO A 74 1.28 5.93 -3.51
CA PRO A 74 0.68 6.44 -2.28
C PRO A 74 1.07 5.58 -1.08
N GLU A 75 1.14 6.19 0.11
CA GLU A 75 1.40 5.45 1.33
C GLU A 75 0.25 4.46 1.59
N PRO A 76 0.52 3.26 2.15
CA PRO A 76 -0.52 2.27 2.39
C PRO A 76 -1.68 2.79 3.26
N THR A 77 -1.43 3.78 4.11
CA THR A 77 -2.46 4.45 4.92
C THR A 77 -3.40 5.30 4.07
N GLU A 78 -2.88 6.02 3.07
CA GLU A 78 -3.69 6.85 2.18
C GLU A 78 -4.60 5.99 1.31
N VAL A 79 -4.06 4.90 0.77
CA VAL A 79 -4.86 3.91 0.01
C VAL A 79 -5.98 3.33 0.87
N ALA A 80 -5.68 2.96 2.11
CA ALA A 80 -6.68 2.41 3.02
C ALA A 80 -7.80 3.41 3.34
N ILE A 81 -7.47 4.69 3.50
CA ILE A 81 -8.45 5.76 3.74
C ILE A 81 -9.34 5.96 2.52
N GLU A 82 -8.75 6.06 1.32
CA GLU A 82 -9.50 6.22 0.07
C GLU A 82 -10.45 5.03 -0.17
N GLU A 83 -9.98 3.80 -0.01
CA GLU A 83 -10.81 2.61 -0.17
C GLU A 83 -11.94 2.52 0.87
N PHE A 84 -11.69 3.02 2.08
CA PHE A 84 -12.71 3.10 3.13
C PHE A 84 -13.79 4.13 2.74
N GLN A 85 -13.40 5.36 2.40
CA GLN A 85 -14.32 6.42 2.00
C GLN A 85 -15.14 6.08 0.74
N ASP A 86 -14.55 5.31 -0.17
CA ASP A 86 -15.23 4.82 -1.37
C ASP A 86 -16.18 3.62 -1.11
N GLY A 87 -16.28 3.13 0.13
CA GLY A 87 -17.10 1.98 0.49
C GLY A 87 -16.63 0.67 -0.16
N LYS A 88 -15.34 0.56 -0.51
CA LYS A 88 -14.75 -0.63 -1.16
C LYS A 88 -14.33 -1.70 -0.15
N LEU A 89 -14.35 -1.39 1.14
CA LEU A 89 -13.89 -2.29 2.20
C LEU A 89 -15.05 -3.06 2.82
N TYR A 90 -14.93 -4.38 2.82
CA TYR A 90 -15.75 -5.24 3.66
C TYR A 90 -15.01 -5.56 4.96
N TYR A 91 -15.65 -5.29 6.09
CA TYR A 91 -15.17 -5.64 7.41
C TYR A 91 -16.29 -6.27 8.24
N ARG A 92 -15.90 -7.09 9.22
CA ARG A 92 -16.83 -7.76 10.13
C ARG A 92 -16.20 -7.94 11.51
N LYS A 93 -17.04 -7.95 12.54
CA LYS A 93 -16.65 -8.37 13.88
C LYS A 93 -16.69 -9.90 13.95
N PRO A 94 -15.69 -10.56 14.57
CA PRO A 94 -15.70 -12.01 14.70
C PRO A 94 -16.88 -12.55 15.53
N ASP A 95 -17.41 -11.72 16.42
CA ASP A 95 -18.47 -12.06 17.38
C ASP A 95 -19.90 -11.75 16.86
N GLU A 96 -20.04 -11.23 15.64
CA GLU A 96 -21.30 -11.05 14.89
C GLU A 96 -21.31 -11.94 13.63
#